data_AF-A0A7Z9H7Y0-F1
#
_entry.id   AF-A0A7Z9H7Y0-F1
#
_cell.length_a   1.000
_cell.length_b   1.000
_cell.length_c   1.000
_cell.angle_alpha   90.00
_cell.angle_beta   90.00
_cell.angle_gamma   90.00
#
_symmetry.space_group_name_H-M   'P 1'
#
loop_
_entity.id
_entity.type
_entity.pdbx_description
1 polymer ?
#
loop_
_entity_poly.entity_id
_entity_poly.type
_entity_poly.pdbx_seq_one_letter_code
_entity_poly.pdbx_strand_id
1 'polypeptide(L)'
;MADLDGDGIDDMISGSYWPGDIYIFEGTRTGFAKGHPMKDASGRDLNAGPPWADDERPELESLASAPRAHDWDDDGDLDLLVGNITGTVILITNEGSPRKPSFSTKRRSLEANGDLIEVPDGDSGPVIADWNRDGRDDLIVGAGDGSVWFYRNKSKTGEEPVYDKGIALLEAPGFDWDNLPNEGSEPTDRGTRAKVDVSDIDGDGWLDLLVGGIQWMHQPPPDLDAEQTALRDRLQAEKKKIGSDLDEAVEKHGKYDSGIPEIKAILVRTKNNYIELEPLVEGDIPHGFVWYCRRIPPV
;
A
#
# COMPACT_ATOMS: atom_id res chain seq x y z
N MET A 1 -1.33 -8.51 12.41
CA MET A 1 -1.89 -8.65 13.76
C MET A 1 -0.74 -9.01 14.67
N ALA A 2 -0.76 -8.52 15.91
CA ALA A 2 0.22 -8.82 16.94
C ALA A 2 -0.32 -8.31 18.28
N ASP A 3 0.04 -8.94 19.39
CA ASP A 3 -0.25 -8.46 20.75
C ASP A 3 0.64 -7.25 21.08
N LEU A 4 0.19 -6.03 20.76
CA LEU A 4 0.96 -4.80 20.89
C LEU A 4 0.99 -4.26 22.33
N ASP A 5 -0.01 -4.61 23.15
CA ASP A 5 -0.11 -4.15 24.54
C ASP A 5 0.19 -5.24 25.58
N GLY A 6 0.61 -6.42 25.11
CA GLY A 6 1.06 -7.55 25.92
C GLY A 6 -0.06 -8.16 26.78
N ASP A 7 -1.33 -7.96 26.42
CA ASP A 7 -2.47 -8.49 27.17
C ASP A 7 -2.74 -9.99 26.88
N GLY A 8 -2.05 -10.55 25.88
CA GLY A 8 -2.18 -11.93 25.42
C GLY A 8 -3.25 -12.14 24.35
N ILE A 9 -3.80 -11.07 23.78
CA ILE A 9 -4.78 -11.08 22.68
C ILE A 9 -4.20 -10.27 21.53
N ASP A 10 -4.16 -10.85 20.33
CA ASP A 10 -3.63 -10.13 19.17
C ASP A 10 -4.49 -8.90 18.82
N ASP A 11 -3.81 -7.78 18.61
CA ASP A 11 -4.36 -6.55 18.05
C ASP A 11 -4.26 -6.53 16.53
N MET A 12 -5.09 -5.70 15.91
CA MET A 12 -4.99 -5.41 14.48
C MET A 12 -4.41 -4.01 14.26
N ILE A 13 -3.41 -3.92 13.39
CA ILE A 13 -2.81 -2.68 12.94
C ILE A 13 -3.18 -2.48 11.48
N SER A 14 -3.59 -1.26 11.14
CA SER A 14 -3.89 -0.86 9.77
C SER A 14 -3.20 0.46 9.46
N GLY A 15 -2.54 0.56 8.31
CA GLY A 15 -2.17 1.86 7.78
C GLY A 15 -3.35 2.51 7.05
N SER A 16 -3.17 3.79 6.71
CA SER A 16 -4.12 4.55 5.91
C SER A 16 -3.42 5.17 4.70
N TYR A 17 -4.19 5.41 3.63
CA TYR A 17 -3.64 6.01 2.41
C TYR A 17 -3.29 7.49 2.60
N TRP A 18 -4.24 8.25 3.15
CA TRP A 18 -4.09 9.68 3.45
C TRP A 18 -4.76 9.97 4.80
N PRO A 19 -4.08 10.62 5.75
CA PRO A 19 -2.76 11.25 5.64
C PRO A 19 -1.59 10.29 5.88
N GLY A 20 -1.83 8.98 6.04
CA GLY A 20 -0.78 8.03 6.36
C GLY A 20 -0.79 7.45 7.76
N ASP A 21 -1.77 7.86 8.57
CA ASP A 21 -1.87 7.46 9.96
C ASP A 21 -2.01 5.94 10.11
N ILE A 22 -1.41 5.43 11.17
CA ILE A 22 -1.45 4.05 11.60
C ILE A 22 -2.52 3.94 12.67
N TYR A 23 -3.47 3.03 12.46
CA TYR A 23 -4.58 2.74 13.35
C TYR A 23 -4.33 1.42 14.06
N ILE A 24 -4.67 1.39 15.35
CA ILE A 24 -4.78 0.18 16.15
C ILE A 24 -6.26 -0.13 16.37
N PHE A 25 -6.58 -1.42 16.39
CA PHE A 25 -7.85 -1.97 16.81
C PHE A 25 -7.54 -3.02 17.85
N GLU A 26 -7.79 -2.71 19.12
CA GLU A 26 -7.40 -3.58 20.22
C GLU A 26 -8.15 -4.91 20.14
N GLY A 27 -7.41 -5.99 20.36
CA GLY A 27 -7.92 -7.34 20.48
C GLY A 27 -8.91 -7.44 21.63
N THR A 28 -9.96 -8.21 21.42
CA THR A 28 -10.88 -8.62 22.48
C THR A 28 -11.18 -10.10 22.32
N ARG A 29 -11.74 -10.73 23.37
CA ARG A 29 -12.13 -12.15 23.33
C ARG A 29 -13.11 -12.52 22.22
N THR A 30 -13.79 -11.55 21.61
CA THR A 30 -14.84 -11.79 20.61
C THR A 30 -14.65 -11.02 19.30
N GLY A 31 -13.51 -10.35 19.11
CA GLY A 31 -13.27 -9.50 17.95
C GLY A 31 -12.37 -8.32 18.31
N PHE A 32 -12.61 -7.16 17.71
CA PHE A 32 -11.76 -5.98 17.92
C PHE A 32 -12.57 -4.79 18.45
N ALA A 33 -11.90 -3.94 19.24
CA ALA A 33 -12.42 -2.64 19.62
C ALA A 33 -12.55 -1.69 18.41
N LYS A 34 -13.18 -0.55 18.63
CA LYS A 34 -13.26 0.50 17.60
C LYS A 34 -11.86 1.09 17.42
N GLY A 35 -11.32 0.96 16.21
CA GLY A 35 -9.98 1.45 15.94
C GLY A 35 -9.84 2.96 16.08
N HIS A 36 -8.63 3.36 16.47
CA HIS A 36 -8.22 4.74 16.61
C HIS A 36 -6.76 4.91 16.16
N PRO A 37 -6.33 6.13 15.80
CA PRO A 37 -4.94 6.34 15.41
C PRO A 37 -4.02 6.08 16.60
N MET A 38 -2.89 5.44 16.32
CA MET A 38 -1.78 5.27 17.26
C MET A 38 -1.07 6.61 17.45
N LYS A 39 -0.39 6.78 18.58
CA LYS A 39 0.29 8.03 18.93
C LYS A 39 1.80 7.83 19.06
N ASP A 40 2.56 8.81 18.59
CA ASP A 40 3.98 8.93 18.95
C ASP A 40 4.16 9.44 20.39
N ALA A 41 5.38 9.42 20.89
CA ALA A 41 5.74 9.90 22.23
C ALA A 41 5.44 11.39 22.48
N SER A 42 5.15 12.17 21.43
CA SER A 42 4.69 13.56 21.53
C SER A 42 3.17 13.71 21.58
N GLY A 43 2.42 12.62 21.40
CA GLY A 43 0.95 12.60 21.40
C GLY A 43 0.32 12.89 20.03
N ARG A 44 1.11 12.90 18.95
CA ARG A 44 0.60 13.10 17.58
C ARG A 44 0.26 11.77 16.92
N ASP A 45 -0.64 11.80 15.93
CA ASP A 45 -0.96 10.62 15.14
C ASP A 45 0.28 10.06 14.46
N LEU A 46 0.45 8.75 14.57
CA LEU A 46 1.64 8.03 14.11
C LEU A 46 1.53 7.73 12.63
N ASN A 47 2.56 8.11 11.85
CA ASN A 47 2.70 7.83 10.42
C ASN A 47 4.18 7.62 10.06
N ALA A 48 4.47 7.19 8.83
CA ALA A 48 5.83 6.85 8.38
C ALA A 48 6.71 8.06 8.04
N GLY A 49 6.13 9.18 7.59
CA GLY A 49 6.91 10.38 7.28
C GLY A 49 7.22 11.23 8.51
N PRO A 50 8.04 12.29 8.35
CA PRO A 50 8.35 13.17 9.44
C PRO A 50 7.07 13.84 9.95
N PRO A 51 7.05 14.19 11.24
CA PRO A 51 5.86 14.77 11.81
C PRO A 51 5.54 16.14 11.18
N TRP A 52 4.31 16.29 10.71
CA TRP A 52 3.64 17.51 10.22
C TRP A 52 4.40 18.81 10.53
N ALA A 53 5.26 19.19 9.61
CA ALA A 53 5.77 20.55 9.54
C ALA A 53 4.72 21.34 8.74
N ASP A 54 3.90 22.10 9.48
CA ASP A 54 3.18 23.29 8.99
C ASP A 54 2.34 23.17 7.72
N ASP A 55 1.11 22.64 7.81
CA ASP A 55 -0.08 22.81 6.90
C ASP A 55 0.14 22.65 5.37
N GLU A 56 1.36 22.30 4.95
CA GLU A 56 1.76 21.97 3.60
C GLU A 56 1.87 20.45 3.50
N ARG A 57 1.53 19.94 2.31
CA ARG A 57 1.23 18.53 1.99
C ARG A 57 2.08 17.51 2.77
N PRO A 58 1.49 16.37 3.22
CA PRO A 58 2.27 15.28 3.79
C PRO A 58 3.41 14.92 2.84
N GLU A 59 4.63 14.82 3.39
CA GLU A 59 5.74 14.23 2.66
C GLU A 59 5.30 12.86 2.16
N LEU A 60 5.66 12.52 0.92
CA LEU A 60 5.16 11.32 0.25
C LEU A 60 5.38 10.06 1.11
N GLU A 61 6.44 10.03 1.91
CA GLU A 61 6.78 8.94 2.83
C GLU A 61 5.71 8.63 3.89
N SER A 62 4.79 9.56 4.20
CA SER A 62 3.65 9.27 5.07
C SER A 62 2.54 8.50 4.37
N LEU A 63 2.43 8.59 3.04
CA LEU A 63 1.26 8.08 2.32
C LEU A 63 1.31 6.56 2.12
N ALA A 64 0.12 5.96 2.05
CA ALA A 64 -0.04 4.53 1.79
C ALA A 64 0.72 3.64 2.79
N SER A 65 0.65 3.99 4.08
CA SER A 65 1.33 3.25 5.15
C SER A 65 0.97 1.77 5.13
N ALA A 66 1.99 0.91 5.15
CA ALA A 66 1.87 -0.54 5.26
C ALA A 66 2.63 -1.04 6.50
N PRO A 67 2.04 -0.93 7.70
CA PRO A 67 2.71 -1.26 8.94
C PRO A 67 2.83 -2.78 9.16
N ARG A 68 3.89 -3.17 9.86
CA ARG A 68 4.15 -4.49 10.44
C ARG A 68 4.75 -4.31 11.83
N ALA A 69 4.25 -5.06 12.80
CA ALA A 69 4.83 -5.11 14.12
C ALA A 69 5.86 -6.23 14.21
N HIS A 70 7.01 -5.94 14.80
CA HIS A 70 8.09 -6.90 15.01
C HIS A 70 9.03 -6.38 16.10
N ASP A 71 9.59 -7.27 16.91
CA ASP A 71 10.64 -6.94 17.88
C ASP A 71 11.96 -6.74 17.11
N TRP A 72 12.27 -5.50 16.75
CA TRP A 72 13.33 -5.21 15.79
C TRP A 72 14.72 -5.22 16.45
N ASP A 73 14.82 -4.79 17.70
CA ASP A 73 16.08 -4.71 18.43
C ASP A 73 16.28 -5.79 19.51
N ASP A 74 15.40 -6.80 19.55
CA ASP A 74 15.42 -7.97 20.46
C ASP A 74 15.33 -7.55 21.94
N ASP A 75 14.58 -6.49 22.23
CA ASP A 75 14.37 -5.97 23.59
C ASP A 75 13.09 -6.51 24.26
N GLY A 76 12.30 -7.29 23.51
CA GLY A 76 11.09 -7.95 23.93
C GLY A 76 9.82 -7.12 23.74
N ASP A 77 9.92 -5.93 23.16
CA ASP A 77 8.81 -5.08 22.79
C ASP A 77 8.65 -4.94 21.27
N LEU A 78 7.44 -4.58 20.80
CA LEU A 78 7.15 -4.54 19.37
C LEU A 78 7.36 -3.14 18.79
N ASP A 79 8.27 -3.07 17.82
CA ASP A 79 8.48 -1.93 16.94
C ASP A 79 7.57 -1.98 15.71
N LEU A 80 7.58 -0.90 14.91
CA LEU A 80 6.85 -0.85 13.65
C LEU A 80 7.79 -0.64 12.45
N LEU A 81 7.70 -1.57 11.49
CA LEU A 81 8.20 -1.39 10.14
C LEU A 81 7.07 -0.94 9.24
N VAL A 82 7.22 0.20 8.59
CA VAL A 82 6.16 0.84 7.81
C VAL A 82 6.65 1.08 6.40
N GLY A 83 6.05 0.36 5.45
CA GLY A 83 6.19 0.69 4.03
C GLY A 83 5.32 1.89 3.64
N ASN A 84 5.60 2.51 2.51
CA ASN A 84 4.95 3.73 2.04
C ASN A 84 4.92 3.82 0.51
N ILE A 85 4.29 4.87 -0.01
CA ILE A 85 4.13 5.10 -1.46
C ILE A 85 5.47 5.32 -2.18
N THR A 86 6.53 5.79 -1.51
CA THR A 86 7.83 6.06 -2.14
C THR A 86 8.66 4.80 -2.31
N GLY A 87 8.25 3.69 -1.69
CA GLY A 87 8.96 2.41 -1.78
C GLY A 87 10.02 2.24 -0.70
N THR A 88 10.17 3.20 0.22
CA THR A 88 11.09 3.07 1.34
C THR A 88 10.45 2.29 2.49
N VAL A 89 11.27 1.71 3.37
CA VAL A 89 10.80 1.08 4.60
C VAL A 89 11.28 1.88 5.79
N ILE A 90 10.35 2.35 6.61
CA ILE A 90 10.62 3.18 7.78
C ILE A 90 10.47 2.35 9.05
N LEU A 91 11.47 2.39 9.92
CA LEU A 91 11.37 1.91 11.29
C LEU A 91 10.90 3.03 12.23
N ILE A 92 9.94 2.68 13.08
CA ILE A 92 9.49 3.44 14.23
C ILE A 92 9.70 2.57 15.46
N THR A 93 10.74 2.90 16.24
CA THR A 93 11.07 2.16 17.46
C THR A 93 10.06 2.43 18.57
N ASN A 94 9.68 1.43 19.33
CA ASN A 94 9.00 1.57 20.60
C ASN A 94 10.04 1.81 21.70
N GLU A 95 10.06 3.02 22.27
CA GLU A 95 11.01 3.40 23.33
C GLU A 95 10.42 3.12 24.75
N GLY A 96 9.35 2.32 24.80
CA GLY A 96 8.50 2.13 25.96
C GLY A 96 8.73 0.78 26.63
N SER A 97 7.69 -0.05 26.58
CA SER A 97 7.71 -1.41 27.10
C SER A 97 6.61 -2.23 26.41
N PRO A 98 6.65 -3.57 26.49
CA PRO A 98 5.65 -4.41 25.81
C PRO A 98 4.21 -4.14 26.25
N ARG A 99 4.01 -3.67 27.50
CA ARG A 99 2.68 -3.37 28.06
C ARG A 99 2.26 -1.92 27.98
N LYS A 100 3.17 -1.06 27.56
CA LYS A 100 2.93 0.38 27.47
C LYS A 100 3.83 0.94 26.38
N PRO A 101 3.48 0.71 25.11
CA PRO A 101 4.26 1.21 23.99
C PRO A 101 4.38 2.73 24.03
N SER A 102 5.54 3.23 23.62
CA SER A 102 5.86 4.64 23.48
C SER A 102 6.68 4.83 22.21
N PHE A 103 5.99 4.87 21.06
CA PHE A 103 6.64 4.96 19.76
C PHE A 103 7.42 6.27 19.58
N SER A 104 8.64 6.15 19.08
CA SER A 104 9.57 7.26 18.89
C SER A 104 8.98 8.35 17.99
N THR A 105 9.43 9.58 18.22
CA THR A 105 9.18 10.70 17.29
C THR A 105 10.10 10.68 16.07
N LYS A 106 11.14 9.83 16.08
CA LYS A 106 12.07 9.66 14.98
C LYS A 106 11.51 8.67 13.96
N ARG A 107 11.88 8.86 12.70
CA ARG A 107 11.62 7.96 11.57
C ARG A 107 12.98 7.58 11.00
N ARG A 108 13.27 6.29 10.95
CA ARG A 108 14.54 5.81 10.42
C ARG A 108 14.29 4.98 9.18
N SER A 109 14.74 5.46 8.04
CA SER A 109 14.72 4.67 6.82
C SER A 109 15.71 3.52 6.94
N LEU A 110 15.28 2.32 6.57
CA LEU A 110 16.13 1.14 6.61
C LEU A 110 17.13 1.14 5.45
N GLU A 111 18.30 0.58 5.70
CA GLU A 111 19.39 0.48 4.74
C GLU A 111 19.80 -0.98 4.53
N ALA A 112 20.23 -1.29 3.31
CA ALA A 112 20.79 -2.57 2.92
C ALA A 112 22.15 -2.32 2.25
N ASN A 113 23.20 -2.92 2.80
CA ASN A 113 24.57 -2.72 2.31
C ASN A 113 25.02 -1.25 2.20
N GLY A 114 24.48 -0.38 3.07
CA GLY A 114 24.79 1.06 3.12
C GLY A 114 24.01 1.94 2.13
N ASP A 115 23.10 1.34 1.36
CA ASP A 115 22.15 2.06 0.50
C ASP A 115 20.75 2.00 1.11
N LEU A 116 19.94 3.03 0.86
CA LEU A 116 18.53 3.06 1.27
C LEU A 116 17.77 1.86 0.68
N ILE A 117 16.96 1.19 1.50
CA ILE A 117 15.98 0.22 1.01
C ILE A 117 14.85 1.00 0.35
N GLU A 118 14.86 1.00 -0.97
CA GLU A 118 13.85 1.60 -1.84
C GLU A 118 13.51 0.60 -2.94
N VAL A 119 12.28 0.10 -2.93
CA VAL A 119 11.81 -0.84 -3.96
C VAL A 119 11.33 -0.11 -5.22
N PRO A 120 11.40 -0.75 -6.40
CA PRO A 120 11.00 -0.12 -7.65
C PRO A 120 9.53 0.32 -7.67
N ASP A 121 9.28 1.47 -8.29
CA ASP A 121 7.93 2.05 -8.50
C ASP A 121 7.10 2.25 -7.22
N GLY A 122 7.75 2.27 -6.05
CA GLY A 122 7.12 2.66 -4.79
C GLY A 122 6.34 1.54 -4.08
N ASP A 123 5.33 1.93 -3.30
CA ASP A 123 4.36 1.03 -2.64
C ASP A 123 4.94 -0.14 -1.84
N SER A 124 5.96 0.14 -1.04
CA SER A 124 6.63 -0.88 -0.23
C SER A 124 5.64 -1.56 0.72
N GLY A 125 5.63 -2.88 0.70
CA GLY A 125 4.88 -3.72 1.63
C GLY A 125 5.83 -4.66 2.35
N PRO A 126 6.41 -4.26 3.51
CA PRO A 126 7.38 -5.09 4.21
C PRO A 126 6.72 -6.31 4.86
N VAL A 127 7.48 -7.39 4.96
CA VAL A 127 7.18 -8.62 5.71
C VAL A 127 8.49 -9.10 6.33
N ILE A 128 8.42 -9.52 7.59
CA ILE A 128 9.55 -10.03 8.34
C ILE A 128 9.39 -11.54 8.48
N ALA A 129 10.40 -12.32 8.11
CA ALA A 129 10.40 -13.77 8.26
C ALA A 129 11.82 -14.35 8.11
N ASP A 130 12.14 -15.43 8.83
CA ASP A 130 13.32 -16.26 8.59
C ASP A 130 13.19 -17.06 7.27
N TRP A 131 13.28 -16.34 6.14
CA TRP A 131 13.10 -16.89 4.80
C TRP A 131 14.18 -17.93 4.50
N ASN A 132 15.42 -17.68 4.86
CA ASN A 132 16.52 -18.59 4.53
C ASN A 132 16.71 -19.73 5.57
N ARG A 133 15.97 -19.72 6.68
CA ARG A 133 16.01 -20.69 7.79
C ARG A 133 17.33 -20.71 8.55
N ASP A 134 17.99 -19.56 8.67
CA ASP A 134 19.25 -19.42 9.40
C ASP A 134 19.09 -18.87 10.82
N GLY A 135 17.84 -18.81 11.31
CA GLY A 135 17.45 -18.39 12.64
C GLY A 135 17.48 -16.88 12.82
N ARG A 136 17.47 -16.11 11.73
CA ARG A 136 17.42 -14.66 11.73
C ARG A 136 16.30 -14.18 10.82
N ASP A 137 15.59 -13.19 11.29
CA ASP A 137 14.51 -12.61 10.52
C ASP A 137 15.04 -11.77 9.36
N ASP A 138 14.72 -12.20 8.14
CA ASP A 138 15.00 -11.50 6.89
C ASP A 138 13.86 -10.51 6.57
N LEU A 139 14.13 -9.55 5.67
CA LEU A 139 13.12 -8.62 5.17
C LEU A 139 12.71 -8.98 3.74
N ILE A 140 11.41 -9.14 3.51
CA ILE A 140 10.79 -9.30 2.20
C ILE A 140 9.91 -8.09 1.95
N VAL A 141 10.01 -7.47 0.77
CA VAL A 141 9.28 -6.25 0.44
C VAL A 141 8.61 -6.39 -0.93
N GLY A 142 7.28 -6.29 -0.96
CA GLY A 142 6.53 -6.14 -2.22
C GLY A 142 6.64 -4.71 -2.75
N ALA A 143 6.68 -4.56 -4.08
CA ALA A 143 6.93 -3.30 -4.77
C ALA A 143 5.76 -2.84 -5.67
N GLY A 144 5.78 -1.55 -6.03
CA GLY A 144 4.79 -0.91 -6.90
C GLY A 144 4.74 -1.51 -8.30
N ASP A 145 5.87 -1.96 -8.84
CA ASP A 145 5.95 -2.59 -10.17
C ASP A 145 5.50 -4.06 -10.17
N GLY A 146 5.13 -4.61 -9.00
CA GLY A 146 4.74 -6.01 -8.84
C GLY A 146 5.88 -6.97 -8.52
N SER A 147 7.13 -6.48 -8.42
CA SER A 147 8.26 -7.28 -7.96
C SER A 147 8.21 -7.55 -6.45
N VAL A 148 8.94 -8.58 -6.01
CA VAL A 148 9.13 -8.92 -4.59
C VAL A 148 10.62 -9.04 -4.33
N TRP A 149 11.10 -8.25 -3.38
CA TRP A 149 12.51 -8.13 -3.02
C TRP A 149 12.81 -8.82 -1.69
N PHE A 150 14.00 -9.41 -1.60
CA PHE A 150 14.52 -10.08 -0.42
C PHE A 150 15.83 -9.45 0.01
N TYR A 151 15.90 -9.14 1.30
CA TYR A 151 17.05 -8.54 1.97
C TYR A 151 17.47 -9.49 3.10
N ARG A 152 18.59 -10.18 2.89
CA ARG A 152 19.09 -11.16 3.85
C ARG A 152 19.66 -10.49 5.09
N ASN A 153 19.23 -10.94 6.26
CA ASN A 153 19.81 -10.51 7.53
C ASN A 153 21.16 -11.18 7.81
N LYS A 154 22.19 -10.36 7.98
CA LYS A 154 23.56 -10.78 8.31
C LYS A 154 24.03 -10.36 9.71
N SER A 155 23.14 -9.79 10.53
CA SER A 155 23.46 -9.53 11.94
C SER A 155 23.63 -10.86 12.70
N LYS A 156 24.07 -10.79 13.96
CA LYS A 156 23.98 -11.96 14.85
C LYS A 156 22.61 -11.99 15.51
N THR A 157 22.19 -13.16 15.97
CA THR A 157 21.01 -13.30 16.82
C THR A 157 21.12 -12.39 18.04
N GLY A 158 20.07 -11.62 18.31
CA GLY A 158 20.02 -10.62 19.38
C GLY A 158 20.82 -9.34 19.12
N GLU A 159 21.17 -9.10 17.86
CA GLU A 159 21.64 -7.79 17.40
C GLU A 159 20.63 -7.27 16.37
N GLU A 160 20.44 -5.95 16.37
CA GLU A 160 19.63 -5.23 15.39
C GLU A 160 19.95 -5.70 13.94
N PRO A 161 18.93 -5.99 13.10
CA PRO A 161 19.14 -6.48 11.75
C PRO A 161 20.00 -5.56 10.89
N VAL A 162 20.95 -6.18 10.18
CA VAL A 162 21.76 -5.52 9.15
C VAL A 162 21.58 -6.33 7.89
N TYR A 163 21.15 -5.68 6.81
CA TYR A 163 20.84 -6.38 5.57
C TYR A 163 21.98 -6.36 4.54
N ASP A 164 22.09 -7.46 3.80
CA ASP A 164 22.81 -7.50 2.52
C ASP A 164 22.02 -6.83 1.41
N LYS A 165 22.69 -6.59 0.28
CA LYS A 165 22.08 -6.01 -0.92
C LYS A 165 20.86 -6.85 -1.33
N GLY A 166 19.75 -6.16 -1.59
CA GLY A 166 18.51 -6.79 -2.01
C GLY A 166 18.63 -7.54 -3.34
N ILE A 167 17.90 -8.65 -3.44
CA ILE A 167 17.68 -9.40 -4.69
C ILE A 167 16.18 -9.58 -4.93
N ALA A 168 15.76 -9.64 -6.19
CA ALA A 168 14.39 -9.99 -6.51
C ALA A 168 14.16 -11.49 -6.28
N LEU A 169 13.20 -11.84 -5.42
CA LEU A 169 12.62 -13.19 -5.38
C LEU A 169 11.69 -13.40 -6.57
N LEU A 170 10.94 -12.35 -6.92
CA LEU A 170 10.02 -12.31 -8.03
C LEU A 170 10.26 -11.02 -8.82
N GLU A 171 10.62 -11.14 -10.09
CA GLU A 171 10.78 -10.00 -10.99
C GLU A 171 9.42 -9.35 -11.31
N ALA A 172 9.45 -8.08 -11.74
CA ALA A 172 8.25 -7.41 -12.22
C ALA A 172 7.64 -8.17 -13.41
N PRO A 173 6.31 -8.40 -13.44
CA PRO A 173 5.65 -9.09 -14.55
C PRO A 173 5.68 -8.31 -15.89
N GLY A 174 6.03 -7.03 -15.85
CA GLY A 174 5.86 -6.10 -16.97
C GLY A 174 4.44 -5.57 -17.02
N PHE A 175 4.27 -4.33 -17.50
CA PHE A 175 2.96 -3.68 -17.59
C PHE A 175 2.85 -2.90 -18.89
N ASP A 176 1.75 -3.09 -19.61
CA ASP A 176 1.49 -2.52 -20.92
C ASP A 176 0.07 -1.94 -21.00
N TRP A 177 -0.03 -0.62 -20.90
CA TRP A 177 -1.31 0.10 -21.02
C TRP A 177 -1.98 -0.10 -22.36
N ASP A 178 -1.22 -0.37 -23.43
CA ASP A 178 -1.78 -0.50 -24.77
C ASP A 178 -2.38 -1.89 -25.01
N ASN A 179 -2.09 -2.88 -24.15
CA ASN A 179 -2.46 -4.28 -24.32
C ASN A 179 -2.98 -4.92 -23.02
N LEU A 180 -4.00 -4.32 -22.40
CA LEU A 180 -4.64 -4.88 -21.21
C LEU A 180 -5.47 -6.14 -21.57
N PRO A 181 -5.48 -7.17 -20.71
CA PRO A 181 -6.40 -8.31 -20.86
C PRO A 181 -7.85 -7.86 -20.66
N ASN A 182 -8.81 -8.51 -21.33
CA ASN A 182 -10.23 -8.17 -21.18
C ASN A 182 -10.78 -8.63 -19.83
N GLU A 183 -11.74 -7.88 -19.29
CA GLU A 183 -12.48 -8.29 -18.10
C GLU A 183 -13.07 -9.70 -18.26
N GLY A 184 -12.88 -10.53 -17.24
CA GLY A 184 -13.34 -11.92 -17.22
C GLY A 184 -12.41 -12.93 -17.89
N SER A 185 -11.30 -12.50 -18.49
CA SER A 185 -10.25 -13.45 -18.90
C SER A 185 -9.47 -13.98 -17.70
N GLU A 186 -8.76 -15.09 -17.89
CA GLU A 186 -7.78 -15.54 -16.91
C GLU A 186 -6.67 -14.50 -16.73
N PRO A 187 -6.16 -14.31 -15.49
CA PRO A 187 -5.09 -13.35 -15.25
C PRO A 187 -3.81 -13.80 -15.94
N THR A 188 -3.16 -12.89 -16.65
CA THR A 188 -1.94 -13.19 -17.42
C THR A 188 -0.68 -13.12 -16.59
N ASP A 189 -0.71 -12.38 -15.49
CA ASP A 189 0.46 -12.09 -14.66
C ASP A 189 0.08 -11.60 -13.25
N ARG A 190 1.09 -11.35 -12.42
CA ARG A 190 0.94 -10.96 -11.02
C ARG A 190 0.40 -9.55 -10.79
N GLY A 191 0.33 -8.72 -11.82
CA GLY A 191 -0.03 -7.33 -11.72
C GLY A 191 1.02 -6.49 -10.97
N THR A 192 0.59 -5.30 -10.57
CA THR A 192 1.39 -4.28 -9.89
C THR A 192 1.02 -4.18 -8.41
N ARG A 193 1.76 -3.37 -7.66
CA ARG A 193 1.57 -3.07 -6.22
C ARG A 193 1.52 -4.32 -5.37
N ALA A 194 2.55 -5.17 -5.50
CA ALA A 194 2.64 -6.45 -4.82
C ALA A 194 2.45 -6.29 -3.30
N LYS A 195 1.61 -7.16 -2.73
CA LYS A 195 1.44 -7.34 -1.29
C LYS A 195 1.68 -8.79 -0.96
N VAL A 196 2.63 -9.01 -0.06
CA VAL A 196 3.21 -10.33 0.19
C VAL A 196 2.75 -10.83 1.55
N ASP A 197 2.49 -12.13 1.62
CA ASP A 197 2.42 -12.91 2.83
C ASP A 197 3.39 -14.09 2.71
N VAL A 198 4.05 -14.42 3.81
CA VAL A 198 5.14 -15.40 3.87
C VAL A 198 4.76 -16.46 4.90
N SER A 199 4.55 -17.69 4.46
CA SER A 199 4.08 -18.79 5.31
C SER A 199 4.38 -20.13 4.67
N ASP A 200 4.49 -21.20 5.45
CA ASP A 200 4.53 -22.58 4.94
C ASP A 200 3.11 -23.02 4.55
N ILE A 201 2.78 -22.86 3.26
CA ILE A 201 1.40 -23.02 2.76
C ILE A 201 1.12 -24.47 2.39
N ASP A 202 2.10 -25.18 1.82
CA ASP A 202 1.96 -26.58 1.43
C ASP A 202 2.36 -27.58 2.51
N GLY A 203 2.93 -27.11 3.62
CA GLY A 203 3.31 -27.92 4.78
C GLY A 203 4.62 -28.68 4.57
N ASP A 204 5.48 -28.26 3.65
CA ASP A 204 6.77 -28.90 3.38
C ASP A 204 7.91 -28.43 4.31
N GLY A 205 7.61 -27.49 5.21
CA GLY A 205 8.55 -26.92 6.17
C GLY A 205 9.41 -25.80 5.60
N TRP A 206 9.18 -25.37 4.37
CA TRP A 206 9.76 -24.16 3.78
C TRP A 206 8.69 -23.08 3.63
N LEU A 207 9.11 -21.83 3.85
CA LEU A 207 8.23 -20.69 3.62
C LEU A 207 8.01 -20.50 2.12
N ASP A 208 6.75 -20.33 1.76
CA ASP A 208 6.23 -19.96 0.45
C ASP A 208 5.78 -18.48 0.44
N LEU A 209 5.37 -17.97 -0.73
CA LEU A 209 4.75 -16.64 -0.84
C LEU A 209 3.30 -16.75 -1.34
N LEU A 210 2.39 -16.00 -0.70
CA LEU A 210 1.16 -15.52 -1.33
C LEU A 210 1.40 -14.07 -1.75
N VAL A 211 1.16 -13.79 -3.04
CA VAL A 211 1.38 -12.47 -3.60
C VAL A 211 0.07 -11.96 -4.19
N GLY A 212 -0.51 -10.97 -3.52
CA GLY A 212 -1.61 -10.18 -4.05
C GLY A 212 -1.08 -9.06 -4.95
N GLY A 213 -1.76 -8.81 -6.06
CA GLY A 213 -1.44 -7.70 -6.95
C GLY A 213 -2.67 -7.18 -7.68
N ILE A 214 -2.56 -5.97 -8.24
CA ILE A 214 -3.60 -5.35 -9.05
C ILE A 214 -3.24 -5.53 -10.52
N GLN A 215 -4.12 -6.17 -11.27
CA GLN A 215 -4.04 -6.21 -12.72
C GLN A 215 -5.13 -5.29 -13.29
N TRP A 216 -4.73 -4.37 -14.16
CA TRP A 216 -5.67 -3.58 -14.94
C TRP A 216 -6.20 -4.43 -16.08
N MET A 217 -7.52 -4.39 -16.27
CA MET A 217 -8.20 -5.14 -17.32
C MET A 217 -9.10 -4.21 -18.10
N HIS A 218 -9.14 -4.41 -19.41
CA HIS A 218 -10.02 -3.68 -20.30
C HIS A 218 -11.45 -4.21 -20.16
N GLN A 219 -12.35 -3.37 -19.66
CA GLN A 219 -13.78 -3.61 -19.70
C GLN A 219 -14.29 -3.22 -21.10
N PRO A 220 -14.72 -4.20 -21.94
CA PRO A 220 -15.23 -3.90 -23.26
C PRO A 220 -16.53 -3.07 -23.16
N PRO A 221 -16.89 -2.32 -24.22
CA PRO A 221 -18.11 -1.55 -24.21
C PRO A 221 -19.33 -2.46 -24.03
N PRO A 222 -20.30 -2.07 -23.20
CA PRO A 222 -21.50 -2.86 -22.96
C PRO A 222 -22.38 -2.92 -24.21
N ASP A 223 -23.18 -3.99 -24.31
CA ASP A 223 -24.28 -4.04 -25.29
C ASP A 223 -25.38 -3.06 -24.87
N LEU A 224 -25.58 -2.01 -25.68
CA LEU A 224 -26.56 -0.95 -25.41
C LEU A 224 -27.79 -1.06 -26.30
N ASP A 225 -28.96 -0.81 -25.74
CA ASP A 225 -30.16 -0.53 -26.52
C ASP A 225 -30.15 0.89 -27.11
N ALA A 226 -31.18 1.24 -27.87
CA ALA A 226 -31.27 2.54 -28.54
C ALA A 226 -31.40 3.72 -27.56
N GLU A 227 -32.06 3.53 -26.41
CA GLU A 227 -32.22 4.57 -25.39
C GLU A 227 -30.90 4.82 -24.67
N GLN A 228 -30.22 3.73 -24.27
CA GLN A 228 -28.91 3.78 -23.65
C GLN A 228 -27.84 4.36 -24.59
N THR A 229 -27.88 4.02 -25.88
CA THR A 229 -27.00 4.60 -26.90
C THR A 229 -27.19 6.12 -27.00
N ALA A 230 -28.44 6.58 -27.07
CA ALA A 230 -28.75 8.01 -27.13
C ALA A 230 -28.34 8.74 -25.84
N LEU A 231 -28.52 8.10 -24.68
CA LEU A 231 -28.07 8.62 -23.39
C LEU A 231 -26.54 8.76 -23.34
N ARG A 232 -25.80 7.72 -23.73
CA ARG A 232 -24.34 7.73 -23.81
C ARG A 232 -23.83 8.87 -24.69
N ASP A 233 -24.36 8.98 -25.91
CA ASP A 233 -23.91 10.00 -26.87
C ASP A 233 -24.16 11.42 -26.34
N ARG A 234 -25.32 11.63 -25.69
CA ARG A 234 -25.63 12.89 -25.00
C ARG A 234 -24.64 13.17 -23.87
N LEU A 235 -24.37 12.18 -23.00
CA LEU A 235 -23.46 12.32 -21.87
C LEU A 235 -22.02 12.55 -22.32
N GLN A 236 -21.57 11.92 -23.41
CA GLN A 236 -20.24 12.18 -24.01
C GLN A 236 -20.12 13.60 -24.56
N ALA A 237 -21.16 14.09 -25.25
CA ALA A 237 -21.19 15.49 -25.70
C ALA A 237 -21.17 16.47 -24.51
N GLU A 238 -21.88 16.13 -23.43
CA GLU A 238 -21.86 16.91 -22.20
C GLU A 238 -20.48 16.86 -21.51
N LYS A 239 -19.82 15.69 -21.42
CA LYS A 239 -18.46 15.54 -20.87
C LYS A 239 -17.48 16.47 -21.57
N LYS A 240 -17.52 16.52 -22.91
CA LYS A 240 -16.69 17.43 -23.71
C LYS A 240 -16.97 18.89 -23.36
N LYS A 241 -18.24 19.26 -23.24
CA LYS A 241 -18.64 20.62 -22.86
C LYS A 241 -18.18 20.98 -21.45
N ILE A 242 -18.36 20.08 -20.48
CA ILE A 242 -17.89 20.25 -19.10
C ILE A 242 -16.38 20.51 -19.07
N GLY A 243 -15.60 19.77 -19.89
CA GLY A 243 -14.16 20.02 -20.04
C GLY A 243 -13.85 21.44 -20.49
N SER A 244 -14.50 21.91 -21.57
CA SER A 244 -14.34 23.29 -22.05
C SER A 244 -14.80 24.33 -21.02
N ASP A 245 -15.93 24.11 -20.35
CA ASP A 245 -16.43 24.99 -19.28
C ASP A 245 -15.39 25.09 -18.13
N LEU A 246 -14.72 23.98 -17.79
CA LEU A 246 -13.68 23.94 -16.76
C LEU A 246 -12.44 24.71 -17.19
N ASP A 247 -11.95 24.49 -18.41
CA ASP A 247 -10.78 25.17 -18.95
C ASP A 247 -11.00 26.70 -18.97
N GLU A 248 -12.16 27.16 -19.45
CA GLU A 248 -12.54 28.57 -19.46
C GLU A 248 -12.62 29.15 -18.04
N ALA A 249 -13.17 28.39 -17.08
CA ALA A 249 -13.24 28.83 -15.68
C ALA A 249 -11.85 28.93 -15.05
N VAL A 250 -10.97 27.95 -15.29
CA VAL A 250 -9.59 27.96 -14.78
C VAL A 250 -8.81 29.13 -15.37
N GLU A 251 -8.95 29.40 -16.67
CA GLU A 251 -8.33 30.55 -17.34
C GLU A 251 -8.83 31.87 -16.75
N LYS A 252 -10.15 32.02 -16.60
CA LYS A 252 -10.79 33.21 -16.02
C LYS A 252 -10.33 33.52 -14.60
N HIS A 253 -10.12 32.49 -13.76
CA HIS A 253 -9.67 32.65 -12.38
C HIS A 253 -8.13 32.60 -12.22
N GLY A 254 -7.41 32.31 -13.30
CA GLY A 254 -5.94 32.20 -13.32
C GLY A 254 -5.37 31.03 -12.51
N LYS A 255 -6.22 30.15 -11.99
CA LYS A 255 -5.84 28.97 -11.20
C LYS A 255 -6.98 27.95 -11.15
N TYR A 256 -6.61 26.69 -10.97
CA TYR A 256 -7.54 25.65 -10.56
C TYR A 256 -7.71 25.67 -9.04
N ASP A 257 -8.91 25.95 -8.55
CA ASP A 257 -9.24 25.98 -7.13
C ASP A 257 -10.69 25.51 -6.91
N SER A 258 -10.86 24.33 -6.32
CA SER A 258 -12.16 23.72 -6.05
C SER A 258 -13.00 24.47 -5.00
N GLY A 259 -12.43 25.47 -4.33
CA GLY A 259 -13.14 26.40 -3.46
C GLY A 259 -13.91 27.48 -4.22
N ILE A 260 -13.55 27.75 -5.49
CA ILE A 260 -14.23 28.74 -6.34
C ILE A 260 -15.63 28.22 -6.71
N PRO A 261 -16.72 28.97 -6.46
CA PRO A 261 -18.09 28.48 -6.69
C PRO A 261 -18.37 27.97 -8.11
N GLU A 262 -17.81 28.65 -9.12
CA GLU A 262 -17.95 28.30 -10.54
C GLU A 262 -17.26 26.95 -10.85
N ILE A 263 -15.99 26.81 -10.48
CA ILE A 263 -15.22 25.56 -10.63
C ILE A 263 -15.89 24.43 -9.85
N LYS A 264 -16.30 24.69 -8.60
CA LYS A 264 -17.00 23.70 -7.76
C LYS A 264 -18.29 23.21 -8.40
N ALA A 265 -19.09 24.09 -9.00
CA ALA A 265 -20.32 23.71 -9.70
C ALA A 265 -20.03 22.84 -10.93
N ILE A 266 -18.95 23.14 -11.67
CA ILE A 266 -18.50 22.34 -12.80
C ILE A 266 -18.04 20.95 -12.32
N LEU A 267 -17.26 20.85 -11.23
CA LEU A 267 -16.84 19.57 -10.67
C LEU A 267 -18.01 18.68 -10.22
N VAL A 268 -19.08 19.27 -9.69
CA VAL A 268 -20.32 18.53 -9.38
C VAL A 268 -20.96 17.99 -10.66
N ARG A 269 -21.02 18.78 -11.74
CA ARG A 269 -21.50 18.33 -13.05
C ARG A 269 -20.62 17.21 -13.61
N THR A 270 -19.29 17.35 -13.53
CA THR A 270 -18.33 16.32 -13.94
C THR A 270 -18.61 15.00 -13.23
N LYS A 271 -18.78 15.05 -11.90
CA LYS A 271 -19.06 13.85 -11.10
C LYS A 271 -20.37 13.18 -11.51
N ASN A 272 -21.46 13.95 -11.65
CA ASN A 272 -22.76 13.38 -12.03
C ASN A 272 -22.73 12.78 -13.44
N ASN A 273 -22.14 13.50 -14.39
CA ASN A 273 -21.96 13.01 -15.76
C ASN A 273 -21.12 11.73 -15.80
N TYR A 274 -20.03 11.66 -15.03
CA TYR A 274 -19.19 10.47 -14.92
C TYR A 274 -20.00 9.26 -14.43
N ILE A 275 -20.75 9.40 -13.32
CA ILE A 275 -21.54 8.31 -12.72
C ILE A 275 -22.57 7.76 -13.70
N GLU A 276 -23.21 8.62 -14.49
CA GLU A 276 -24.21 8.18 -15.48
C GLU A 276 -23.57 7.61 -16.76
N LEU A 277 -22.37 8.08 -17.13
CA LEU A 277 -21.70 7.68 -18.37
C LEU A 277 -20.88 6.39 -18.22
N GLU A 278 -20.22 6.20 -17.07
CA GLU A 278 -19.34 5.06 -16.78
C GLU A 278 -19.95 3.69 -17.16
N PRO A 279 -21.21 3.35 -16.79
CA PRO A 279 -21.78 2.05 -17.15
C PRO A 279 -22.17 1.91 -18.64
N LEU A 280 -21.95 2.93 -19.47
CA LEU A 280 -22.36 2.98 -20.87
C LEU A 280 -21.16 3.00 -21.85
N VAL A 281 -19.94 2.97 -21.35
CA VAL A 281 -18.72 3.06 -22.17
C VAL A 281 -17.77 1.92 -21.85
N GLU A 282 -16.81 1.68 -22.74
CA GLU A 282 -15.63 0.89 -22.41
C GLU A 282 -14.81 1.61 -21.33
N GLY A 283 -14.02 0.86 -20.59
CA GLY A 283 -13.16 1.40 -19.55
C GLY A 283 -12.05 0.44 -19.18
N ASP A 284 -11.20 0.85 -18.26
CA ASP A 284 -10.18 -0.01 -17.68
C ASP A 284 -10.46 -0.10 -16.18
N ILE A 285 -10.56 -1.33 -15.68
CA ILE A 285 -10.91 -1.61 -14.29
C ILE A 285 -9.76 -2.34 -13.59
N PRO A 286 -9.50 -2.03 -12.31
CA PRO A 286 -8.54 -2.78 -11.53
C PRO A 286 -9.17 -4.08 -11.01
N HIS A 287 -8.48 -5.20 -11.17
CA HIS A 287 -8.82 -6.47 -10.55
C HIS A 287 -7.71 -6.97 -9.63
N GLY A 288 -8.08 -7.45 -8.45
CA GLY A 288 -7.15 -8.07 -7.52
C GLY A 288 -7.04 -9.57 -7.76
N PHE A 289 -5.82 -10.06 -7.94
CA PHE A 289 -5.52 -11.50 -7.98
C PHE A 289 -4.54 -11.86 -6.88
N VAL A 290 -4.61 -13.11 -6.41
CA VAL A 290 -3.68 -13.68 -5.43
C VAL A 290 -2.99 -14.88 -6.05
N TRP A 291 -1.66 -14.86 -6.02
CA TRP A 291 -0.79 -15.87 -6.61
C TRP A 291 -0.10 -16.68 -5.53
N TYR A 292 -0.22 -18.00 -5.61
CA TYR A 292 0.59 -18.91 -4.81
C TYR A 292 1.93 -19.16 -5.50
N CYS A 293 3.00 -18.63 -4.92
CA CYS A 293 4.36 -18.82 -5.40
C CYS A 293 5.07 -19.83 -4.50
N ARG A 294 4.94 -21.11 -4.88
CA ARG A 294 5.60 -22.22 -4.20
C ARG A 294 7.12 -22.08 -4.29
N ARG A 295 7.79 -22.17 -3.15
CA ARG A 295 9.24 -22.27 -3.09
C ARG A 295 9.68 -23.67 -3.49
N ILE A 296 10.73 -23.74 -4.28
CA ILE A 296 11.42 -25.00 -4.55
C ILE A 296 12.64 -25.05 -3.63
N PRO A 297 12.69 -25.98 -2.66
CA PRO A 297 13.83 -26.10 -1.76
C PRO A 297 15.14 -26.32 -2.53
N PRO A 298 16.27 -25.75 -2.07
CA PRO A 298 17.57 -26.09 -2.62
C PRO A 298 17.84 -27.60 -2.45
N VAL A 299 18.37 -28.22 -3.51
CA VAL A 299 18.69 -29.66 -3.58
C VAL A 299 19.93 -29.99 -2.76
#